data_AF-A0A2N6NDD8-F1
#
_entry.id   AF-A0A2N6NDD8-F1
#
_cell.length_a   1.000
_cell.length_b   1.000
_cell.length_c   1.000
_cell.angle_alpha   90.00
_cell.angle_beta   90.00
_cell.angle_gamma   90.00
#
_symmetry.space_group_name_H-M   'P 1'
#
loop_
_entity.id
_entity.type
_entity.pdbx_description
1 polymer ?
#
loop_
_entity_poly.entity_id
_entity_poly.type
_entity_poly.pdbx_seq_one_letter_code
_entity_poly.pdbx_strand_id
1 'polypeptide(L)'
;MQHLKFEDITSARIMSAFCPKLSSSEQTSAAAASLAASNTSGRGLTAASATSVHKMVNFALVMHPSSVLQTLIDQFLKGEPWETQSINQTRYEPLRTRHAPIFIETRTVSGTKENANVQLGIWVAAWRERMRSIMALAGAEEEKLLTLPVIQVLDSAWSVSFMVDHGTHIRIIDDDYVIGDTNSMLGIYQLQASMMALGAWVKDVFEPWFTNLLTRAVESRGNPTAARC
;
A
#
# COMPACT_ATOMS: atom_id res chain seq x y z
N MET A 1 17.69 8.14 5.83
CA MET A 1 16.71 7.05 5.63
C MET A 1 16.81 5.95 6.70
N GLN A 2 17.13 6.26 7.96
CA GLN A 2 17.23 5.21 8.99
C GLN A 2 15.86 4.66 9.45
N HIS A 3 14.76 5.31 9.06
CA HIS A 3 13.39 5.00 9.47
C HIS A 3 12.53 4.30 8.41
N LEU A 4 13.06 4.07 7.20
CA LEU A 4 12.38 3.34 6.13
C LEU A 4 13.19 2.10 5.73
N LYS A 5 12.49 0.99 5.53
CA LYS A 5 13.06 -0.28 5.07
C LYS A 5 12.38 -0.69 3.77
N PHE A 6 13.18 -1.12 2.80
CA PHE A 6 12.68 -1.76 1.59
C PHE A 6 12.27 -3.21 1.88
N GLU A 7 11.07 -3.60 1.46
CA GLU A 7 10.51 -4.94 1.70
C GLU A 7 9.97 -5.54 0.39
N ASP A 8 10.33 -6.79 0.11
CA ASP A 8 9.70 -7.59 -0.94
C ASP A 8 8.35 -8.11 -0.44
N ILE A 9 7.28 -7.74 -1.15
CA ILE A 9 5.91 -8.10 -0.79
C ILE A 9 5.24 -8.95 -1.86
N THR A 10 6.01 -9.58 -2.75
CA THR A 10 5.48 -10.44 -3.82
C THR A 10 4.65 -11.62 -3.32
N SER A 11 4.98 -12.11 -2.12
CA SER A 11 4.25 -13.17 -1.42
C SER A 11 3.05 -12.68 -0.61
N ALA A 12 2.91 -11.36 -0.42
CA ALA A 12 1.83 -10.79 0.36
C ALA A 12 0.48 -10.94 -0.37
N ARG A 13 -0.60 -11.07 0.43
CA ARG A 13 -1.98 -11.23 -0.06
C ARG A 13 -2.90 -10.29 0.68
N ILE A 14 -3.84 -9.69 -0.06
CA ILE A 14 -4.91 -8.91 0.56
C ILE A 14 -5.80 -9.87 1.37
N MET A 15 -6.13 -9.48 2.60
CA MET A 15 -7.11 -10.20 3.40
C MET A 15 -8.50 -10.02 2.79
N SER A 16 -9.32 -11.08 2.83
CA SER A 16 -10.69 -11.05 2.26
C SER A 16 -11.54 -9.89 2.77
N ALA A 17 -11.37 -9.49 4.03
CA ALA A 17 -12.07 -8.36 4.66
C ALA A 17 -11.77 -7.00 4.01
N PHE A 18 -10.63 -6.86 3.32
CA PHE A 18 -10.18 -5.62 2.69
C PHE A 18 -10.09 -5.74 1.17
N CYS A 19 -10.63 -6.80 0.57
CA CYS A 19 -10.71 -6.90 -0.88
C CYS A 19 -11.63 -5.79 -1.43
N PRO A 20 -11.15 -4.97 -2.39
CA PRO A 20 -11.98 -3.96 -3.02
C PRO A 20 -13.15 -4.60 -3.77
N LYS A 21 -14.33 -3.99 -3.68
CA LYS A 21 -15.50 -4.41 -4.44
C LYS A 21 -15.39 -3.87 -5.87
N LEU A 22 -14.70 -4.62 -6.72
CA LEU A 22 -14.55 -4.31 -8.14
C LEU A 22 -15.83 -4.66 -8.90
N SER A 23 -16.25 -3.82 -9.84
CA SER A 23 -17.28 -4.15 -10.84
C SER A 23 -16.81 -5.27 -11.78
N SER A 24 -17.72 -5.92 -12.51
CA SER A 24 -17.39 -7.04 -13.40
C SER A 24 -16.35 -6.68 -14.49
N SER A 25 -16.37 -5.45 -14.99
CA SER A 25 -15.37 -4.94 -15.95
C SER A 25 -14.00 -4.74 -15.28
N GLU A 26 -13.96 -4.17 -14.09
CA GLU A 26 -12.73 -3.97 -13.32
C GLU A 26 -12.10 -5.30 -12.85
N GLN A 27 -12.92 -6.30 -12.50
CA GLN A 27 -12.44 -7.66 -12.19
C GLN A 27 -11.73 -8.30 -13.39
N THR A 28 -12.25 -8.10 -14.59
CA THR A 28 -11.65 -8.62 -15.83
C THR A 28 -10.30 -7.95 -16.11
N SER A 29 -10.22 -6.63 -15.94
CA SER A 29 -8.98 -5.86 -16.06
C SER A 29 -7.93 -6.28 -15.01
N ALA A 30 -8.36 -6.44 -13.75
CA ALA A 30 -7.52 -6.91 -12.64
C ALA A 30 -6.93 -8.31 -12.90
N ALA A 31 -7.75 -9.23 -13.40
CA ALA A 31 -7.31 -10.58 -13.74
C ALA A 31 -6.29 -10.56 -14.89
N ALA A 32 -6.52 -9.76 -15.93
CA ALA A 32 -5.59 -9.58 -17.04
C ALA A 32 -4.25 -8.99 -16.60
N ALA A 33 -4.27 -7.94 -15.76
CA ALA A 33 -3.06 -7.31 -15.21
C ALA A 33 -2.23 -8.28 -14.36
N SER A 34 -2.92 -9.14 -13.59
CA SER A 34 -2.30 -10.18 -12.76
C SER A 34 -1.66 -11.30 -13.59
N LEU A 35 -2.34 -11.77 -14.64
CA LEU A 35 -1.80 -12.76 -15.58
C LEU A 35 -0.58 -12.23 -16.35
N ALA A 36 -0.63 -10.96 -16.76
CA ALA A 36 0.51 -10.30 -17.39
C ALA A 36 1.72 -10.19 -16.45
N ALA A 37 1.49 -10.14 -15.12
CA ALA A 37 2.57 -10.12 -14.13
C ALA A 37 3.13 -11.52 -13.80
N SER A 38 2.37 -12.59 -14.00
CA SER A 38 2.78 -13.97 -13.67
C SER A 38 3.56 -14.68 -14.80
N ASN A 39 3.46 -14.22 -16.05
CA ASN A 39 4.14 -14.85 -17.20
C ASN A 39 5.67 -14.64 -17.23
N THR A 40 6.29 -14.30 -16.09
CA THR A 40 7.73 -14.03 -15.95
C THR A 40 8.58 -15.26 -15.61
N SER A 41 8.09 -16.49 -15.78
CA SER A 41 8.93 -17.70 -15.75
C SER A 41 8.46 -18.76 -16.75
N GLY A 42 9.37 -19.27 -17.57
CA GLY A 42 9.07 -20.07 -18.76
C GLY A 42 8.44 -21.46 -18.56
N ARG A 43 7.80 -21.91 -19.64
CA ARG A 43 7.35 -23.27 -20.03
C ARG A 43 6.57 -24.10 -19.00
N GLY A 44 5.27 -24.24 -19.26
CA GLY A 44 4.44 -25.36 -18.79
C GLY A 44 2.95 -25.04 -18.83
N LEU A 45 2.29 -25.35 -19.95
CA LEU A 45 0.83 -25.31 -20.07
C LEU A 45 0.24 -26.45 -19.25
N THR A 46 -0.41 -26.15 -18.13
CA THR A 46 -1.58 -26.87 -17.65
C THR A 46 -2.59 -25.87 -17.10
N ALA A 47 -3.84 -26.02 -17.53
CA ALA A 47 -4.97 -25.20 -17.12
C ALA A 47 -5.19 -25.33 -15.61
N ALA A 48 -4.71 -24.35 -14.84
CA ALA A 48 -5.00 -24.21 -13.43
C ALA A 48 -5.93 -23.00 -13.25
N SER A 49 -7.01 -23.23 -12.50
CA SER A 49 -8.10 -22.30 -12.17
C SER A 49 -7.73 -20.81 -12.15
N ALA A 50 -8.55 -20.01 -12.84
CA ALA A 50 -8.53 -18.55 -12.84
C ALA A 50 -8.95 -17.93 -11.49
N THR A 51 -8.37 -18.36 -10.38
CA THR A 51 -8.64 -17.85 -9.02
C THR A 51 -7.40 -17.52 -8.21
N SER A 52 -6.20 -17.59 -8.80
CA SER A 52 -4.96 -17.32 -8.08
C SER A 52 -4.32 -16.00 -8.54
N VAL A 53 -4.87 -14.87 -8.09
CA VAL A 53 -4.19 -13.57 -8.12
C VAL A 53 -3.03 -13.61 -7.12
N HIS A 54 -1.92 -14.25 -7.51
CA HIS A 54 -0.81 -14.62 -6.62
C HIS A 54 0.39 -13.65 -6.67
N LYS A 55 0.29 -12.51 -7.35
CA LYS A 55 1.31 -11.46 -7.27
C LYS A 55 0.63 -10.11 -7.49
N MET A 56 0.63 -9.27 -6.47
CA MET A 56 -0.10 -8.00 -6.51
C MET A 56 0.81 -6.80 -6.65
N VAL A 57 1.79 -6.64 -5.77
CA VAL A 57 2.78 -5.56 -5.84
C VAL A 57 4.17 -6.13 -5.52
N ASN A 58 5.24 -5.58 -6.09
CA ASN A 58 6.59 -6.12 -5.90
C ASN A 58 7.20 -5.69 -4.56
N PHE A 59 7.21 -4.39 -4.27
CA PHE A 59 7.92 -3.87 -3.10
C PHE A 59 7.11 -2.84 -2.32
N ALA A 60 7.49 -2.65 -1.07
CA ALA A 60 7.02 -1.57 -0.22
C ALA A 60 8.18 -0.88 0.49
N LEU A 61 8.07 0.43 0.69
CA LEU A 61 8.88 1.12 1.70
C LEU A 61 8.09 1.11 3.00
N VAL A 62 8.59 0.36 3.95
CA VAL A 62 7.98 0.08 5.23
C VAL A 62 8.63 0.93 6.30
N MET A 63 7.83 1.59 7.12
CA MET A 63 8.32 2.45 8.19
C MET A 63 8.74 1.63 9.41
N HIS A 64 9.89 1.97 9.98
CA HIS A 64 10.28 1.51 11.31
C HIS A 64 9.58 2.39 12.36
N PRO A 65 8.64 1.85 13.15
CA PRO A 65 7.90 2.66 14.10
C PRO A 65 8.81 3.11 15.26
N SER A 66 8.57 4.32 15.76
CA SER A 66 9.08 4.73 17.08
C SER A 66 8.57 3.79 18.18
N SER A 67 9.22 3.77 19.35
CA SER A 67 8.80 2.93 20.49
C SER A 67 7.35 3.18 20.94
N VAL A 68 6.94 4.46 20.89
CA VAL A 68 5.57 4.88 21.18
C VAL A 68 4.60 4.28 20.17
N LEU A 69 4.89 4.44 18.87
CA LEU A 69 4.05 3.89 17.81
C LEU A 69 4.02 2.36 17.83
N GLN A 70 5.14 1.68 18.11
CA GLN A 70 5.18 0.23 18.25
C GLN A 70 4.26 -0.26 19.38
N THR A 71 4.26 0.44 20.52
CA THR A 71 3.37 0.12 21.64
C THR A 71 1.90 0.25 21.26
N LEU A 72 1.54 1.31 20.53
CA LEU A 72 0.19 1.52 20.02
C LEU A 72 -0.22 0.44 19.02
N ILE A 73 0.67 0.07 18.10
CA ILE A 73 0.46 -1.03 17.14
C ILE A 73 0.18 -2.33 17.89
N ASP A 74 1.02 -2.69 18.87
CA ASP A 74 0.87 -3.92 19.63
C ASP A 74 -0.45 -3.96 20.41
N GLN A 75 -0.84 -2.84 21.03
CA GLN A 75 -2.11 -2.73 21.74
C GLN A 75 -3.31 -2.82 20.80
N PHE A 76 -3.26 -2.13 19.66
CA PHE A 76 -4.30 -2.17 18.65
C PHE A 76 -4.48 -3.60 18.12
N LEU A 77 -3.39 -4.29 17.77
CA LEU A 77 -3.42 -5.66 17.23
C LEU A 77 -3.90 -6.71 18.24
N LYS A 78 -3.69 -6.51 19.55
CA LYS A 78 -4.27 -7.38 20.59
C LYS A 78 -5.80 -7.35 20.60
N GLY A 79 -6.40 -6.21 20.24
CA GLY A 79 -7.86 -6.05 20.16
C GLY A 79 -8.47 -6.41 18.80
N GLU A 80 -7.65 -6.75 17.80
CA GLU A 80 -8.14 -7.14 16.48
C GLU A 80 -8.51 -8.63 16.41
N PRO A 81 -9.60 -8.99 15.73
CA PRO A 81 -9.86 -10.36 15.30
C PRO A 81 -8.68 -10.92 14.50
N TRP A 82 -8.44 -12.23 14.58
CA TRP A 82 -7.34 -12.89 13.89
C TRP A 82 -7.34 -12.64 12.38
N GLU A 83 -8.52 -12.59 11.79
CA GLU A 83 -8.77 -12.40 10.37
C GLU A 83 -8.33 -11.03 9.87
N THR A 84 -8.31 -10.01 10.72
CA THR A 84 -7.94 -8.62 10.42
C THR A 84 -6.75 -8.12 11.23
N GLN A 85 -6.02 -9.02 11.89
CA GLN A 85 -4.93 -8.71 12.82
C GLN A 85 -3.66 -8.20 12.11
N SER A 86 -3.75 -7.02 11.50
CA SER A 86 -2.69 -6.29 10.83
C SER A 86 -3.01 -4.79 10.80
N ILE A 87 -2.00 -3.94 10.80
CA ILE A 87 -2.19 -2.50 10.55
C ILE A 87 -2.26 -2.15 9.06
N ASN A 88 -1.96 -3.10 8.18
CA ASN A 88 -2.14 -3.00 6.73
C ASN A 88 -3.25 -3.95 6.26
N GLN A 89 -3.54 -3.94 4.96
CA GLN A 89 -4.49 -4.81 4.27
C GLN A 89 -4.05 -6.28 4.12
N THR A 90 -2.88 -6.64 4.63
CA THR A 90 -2.28 -7.98 4.54
C THR A 90 -1.75 -8.45 5.89
N ARG A 91 -1.77 -9.77 6.14
CA ARG A 91 -1.14 -10.38 7.33
C ARG A 91 0.28 -10.88 7.06
N TYR A 92 0.84 -10.58 5.91
CA TYR A 92 2.25 -10.81 5.64
C TYR A 92 3.10 -10.18 6.76
N GLU A 93 3.85 -11.00 7.50
CA GLU A 93 4.45 -10.62 8.79
C GLU A 93 5.18 -9.27 8.78
N PRO A 94 6.06 -8.98 7.81
CA PRO A 94 6.73 -7.67 7.72
C PRO A 94 5.78 -6.48 7.65
N LEU A 95 4.62 -6.63 7.03
CA LEU A 95 3.57 -5.61 6.91
C LEU A 95 2.51 -5.75 8.01
N ARG A 96 2.50 -6.83 8.80
CA ARG A 96 1.50 -7.02 9.85
C ARG A 96 1.65 -5.98 10.97
N THR A 97 2.90 -5.66 11.30
CA THR A 97 3.28 -4.82 12.44
C THR A 97 4.03 -3.55 12.05
N ARG A 98 4.32 -3.35 10.76
CA ARG A 98 4.99 -2.14 10.26
C ARG A 98 4.22 -1.56 9.10
N HIS A 99 3.90 -0.27 9.19
CA HIS A 99 3.05 0.37 8.21
C HIS A 99 3.82 0.63 6.90
N ALA A 100 3.19 0.38 5.76
CA ALA A 100 3.77 0.58 4.43
C ALA A 100 3.07 1.75 3.71
N PRO A 101 3.62 2.99 3.76
CA PRO A 101 3.00 4.13 3.10
C PRO A 101 3.35 4.30 1.62
N ILE A 102 4.33 3.55 1.09
CA ILE A 102 4.77 3.66 -0.31
C ILE A 102 4.90 2.28 -0.92
N PHE A 103 4.29 2.09 -2.09
CA PHE A 103 4.26 0.84 -2.83
C PHE A 103 4.95 0.99 -4.18
N ILE A 104 5.67 -0.03 -4.61
CA ILE A 104 6.51 0.00 -5.82
C ILE A 104 6.18 -1.21 -6.68
N GLU A 105 5.82 -0.96 -7.94
CA GLU A 105 5.69 -1.99 -8.96
C GLU A 105 6.79 -1.85 -10.02
N THR A 106 7.44 -2.96 -10.35
CA THR A 106 8.50 -3.02 -11.34
C THR A 106 8.05 -3.85 -12.54
N ARG A 107 8.32 -3.36 -13.75
CA ARG A 107 7.94 -4.04 -14.99
C ARG A 107 9.11 -4.03 -15.97
N THR A 108 9.22 -5.11 -16.75
CA THR A 108 10.05 -5.16 -17.95
C THR A 108 9.28 -4.56 -19.15
N VAL A 109 10.00 -4.20 -20.21
CA VAL A 109 9.52 -3.47 -21.41
C VAL A 109 8.25 -4.06 -22.06
N SER A 110 7.92 -5.33 -21.82
CA SER A 110 6.72 -5.97 -22.35
C SER A 110 5.43 -5.66 -21.57
N GLY A 111 5.51 -4.97 -20.43
CA GLY A 111 4.35 -4.55 -19.63
C GLY A 111 3.91 -3.13 -19.96
N THR A 112 2.59 -2.91 -20.09
CA THR A 112 2.04 -1.56 -20.25
C THR A 112 1.88 -0.86 -18.90
N LYS A 113 2.01 0.48 -18.89
CA LYS A 113 1.88 1.32 -17.69
C LYS A 113 0.50 1.18 -17.04
N GLU A 114 -0.54 1.02 -17.85
CA GLU A 114 -1.93 0.85 -17.41
C GLU A 114 -2.09 -0.39 -16.51
N ASN A 115 -1.39 -1.50 -16.82
CA ASN A 115 -1.47 -2.72 -16.02
C ASN A 115 -0.80 -2.57 -14.64
N ALA A 116 0.27 -1.78 -14.54
CA ALA A 116 0.92 -1.48 -13.27
C ALA A 116 0.04 -0.56 -12.39
N ASN A 117 -0.63 0.42 -13.01
CA ASN A 117 -1.61 1.27 -12.33
C ASN A 117 -2.78 0.45 -11.74
N VAL A 118 -3.27 -0.56 -12.47
CA VAL A 118 -4.34 -1.43 -11.97
C VAL A 118 -3.89 -2.20 -10.72
N GLN A 119 -2.70 -2.80 -10.75
CA GLN A 119 -2.18 -3.57 -9.61
C GLN A 119 -1.96 -2.71 -8.36
N LEU A 120 -1.28 -1.57 -8.53
CA LEU A 120 -1.09 -0.58 -7.47
C LEU A 120 -2.44 -0.05 -6.98
N GLY A 121 -3.37 0.22 -7.88
CA GLY A 121 -4.72 0.69 -7.56
C GLY A 121 -5.50 -0.30 -6.70
N ILE A 122 -5.49 -1.59 -7.02
CA ILE A 122 -6.15 -2.63 -6.21
C ILE A 122 -5.49 -2.73 -4.82
N TRP A 123 -4.16 -2.70 -4.77
CA TRP A 123 -3.43 -2.79 -3.51
C TRP A 123 -3.70 -1.59 -2.60
N VAL A 124 -3.75 -0.38 -3.17
CA VAL A 124 -4.05 0.86 -2.44
C VAL A 124 -5.54 0.95 -2.08
N ALA A 125 -6.44 0.43 -2.91
CA ALA A 125 -7.85 0.31 -2.57
C ALA A 125 -8.06 -0.59 -1.35
N ALA A 126 -7.33 -1.71 -1.26
CA ALA A 126 -7.38 -2.56 -0.08
C ALA A 126 -6.75 -1.90 1.15
N TRP A 127 -5.64 -1.18 0.97
CA TRP A 127 -5.05 -0.36 2.02
C TRP A 127 -6.05 0.66 2.56
N ARG A 128 -6.78 1.33 1.65
CA ARG A 128 -7.84 2.28 1.99
C ARG A 128 -8.92 1.62 2.83
N GLU A 129 -9.44 0.47 2.43
CA GLU A 129 -10.46 -0.24 3.23
C GLU A 129 -9.95 -0.56 4.64
N ARG A 130 -8.68 -0.95 4.76
CA ARG A 130 -8.07 -1.14 6.09
C ARG A 130 -8.04 0.17 6.88
N MET A 131 -7.54 1.27 6.29
CA MET A 131 -7.48 2.54 7.00
C MET A 131 -8.86 3.05 7.40
N ARG A 132 -9.88 2.90 6.54
CA ARG A 132 -11.26 3.25 6.86
C ARG A 132 -11.79 2.45 8.06
N SER A 133 -11.45 1.17 8.18
CA SER A 133 -11.79 0.38 9.38
C SER A 133 -11.15 0.91 10.66
N ILE A 134 -9.89 1.40 10.58
CA ILE A 134 -9.20 2.00 11.74
C ILE A 134 -9.80 3.38 12.06
N MET A 135 -10.12 4.17 11.04
CA MET A 135 -10.77 5.48 11.20
C MET A 135 -12.15 5.38 11.83
N ALA A 136 -12.95 4.38 11.49
CA ALA A 136 -14.23 4.12 12.15
C ALA A 136 -14.04 3.91 13.67
N LEU A 137 -13.03 3.14 14.06
CA LEU A 137 -12.70 2.95 15.48
C LEU A 137 -12.18 4.23 16.15
N ALA A 138 -11.50 5.10 15.41
CA ALA A 138 -11.00 6.38 15.90
C ALA A 138 -12.05 7.51 15.92
N GLY A 139 -13.30 7.24 15.48
CA GLY A 139 -14.32 8.27 15.29
C GLY A 139 -13.92 9.32 14.23
N ALA A 140 -13.21 8.89 13.18
CA ALA A 140 -12.62 9.72 12.14
C ALA A 140 -13.21 9.43 10.75
N GLU A 141 -14.43 8.90 10.66
CA GLU A 141 -15.03 8.41 9.40
C GLU A 141 -15.11 9.48 8.30
N GLU A 142 -15.38 10.72 8.69
CA GLU A 142 -15.51 11.88 7.80
C GLU A 142 -14.16 12.53 7.44
N GLU A 143 -13.08 12.15 8.10
CA GLU A 143 -11.75 12.70 7.82
C GLU A 143 -11.21 12.15 6.49
N LYS A 144 -10.38 12.95 5.81
CA LYS A 144 -9.76 12.56 4.54
C LYS A 144 -8.53 11.69 4.81
N LEU A 145 -8.38 10.61 4.05
CA LEU A 145 -7.14 9.84 4.01
C LEU A 145 -6.01 10.67 3.40
N LEU A 146 -4.79 10.39 3.85
CA LEU A 146 -3.60 10.91 3.20
C LEU A 146 -3.52 10.38 1.76
N THR A 147 -3.10 11.27 0.86
CA THR A 147 -2.71 10.87 -0.50
C THR A 147 -1.45 10.04 -0.42
N LEU A 148 -1.46 8.84 -1.01
CA LEU A 148 -0.30 7.95 -1.02
C LEU A 148 0.49 8.09 -2.32
N PRO A 149 1.82 8.26 -2.25
CA PRO A 149 2.67 8.09 -3.41
C PRO A 149 2.81 6.59 -3.74
N VAL A 150 2.70 6.26 -5.02
CA VAL A 150 3.04 4.96 -5.56
C VAL A 150 4.11 5.12 -6.63
N ILE A 151 5.02 4.17 -6.70
CA ILE A 151 6.17 4.23 -7.60
C ILE A 151 6.03 3.15 -8.66
N GLN A 152 6.33 3.53 -9.88
CA GLN A 152 6.48 2.62 -11.00
C GLN A 152 7.91 2.65 -11.48
N VAL A 153 8.45 1.46 -11.72
CA VAL A 153 9.76 1.30 -12.33
C VAL A 153 9.57 0.57 -13.65
N LEU A 154 9.83 1.29 -14.74
CA LEU A 154 9.80 0.73 -16.08
C LEU A 154 11.22 0.80 -16.66
N ASP A 155 11.82 -0.38 -16.86
CA ASP A 155 13.23 -0.50 -17.21
C ASP A 155 14.13 0.24 -16.19
N SER A 156 14.74 1.35 -16.59
CA SER A 156 15.61 2.17 -15.76
C SER A 156 14.92 3.42 -15.20
N ALA A 157 13.74 3.80 -15.71
CA ALA A 157 13.03 5.00 -15.31
C ALA A 157 12.14 4.75 -14.08
N TRP A 158 12.19 5.67 -13.13
CA TRP A 158 11.38 5.66 -11.92
C TRP A 158 10.41 6.84 -11.98
N SER A 159 9.12 6.55 -11.87
CA SER A 159 8.06 7.56 -11.85
C SER A 159 7.20 7.43 -10.60
N VAL A 160 6.69 8.54 -10.10
CA VAL A 160 5.73 8.59 -9.00
C VAL A 160 4.36 8.99 -9.50
N SER A 161 3.33 8.32 -9.01
CA SER A 161 1.93 8.71 -9.18
C SER A 161 1.30 8.86 -7.79
N PHE A 162 0.20 9.59 -7.69
CA PHE A 162 -0.44 9.87 -6.41
C PHE A 162 -1.86 9.29 -6.37
N MET A 163 -2.12 8.47 -5.36
CA MET A 163 -3.41 7.85 -5.11
C MET A 163 -4.21 8.69 -4.12
N VAL A 164 -5.28 9.31 -4.60
CA VAL A 164 -6.10 10.26 -3.85
C VAL A 164 -7.45 9.62 -3.52
N ASP A 165 -7.80 9.58 -2.24
CA ASP A 165 -9.13 9.15 -1.79
C ASP A 165 -10.14 10.29 -1.94
N HIS A 166 -11.14 10.08 -2.82
CA HIS A 166 -12.28 10.98 -3.01
C HIS A 166 -13.54 10.53 -2.24
N GLY A 167 -13.39 9.60 -1.29
CA GLY A 167 -14.48 9.09 -0.45
C GLY A 167 -15.30 7.97 -1.11
N THR A 168 -15.71 8.16 -2.36
CA THR A 168 -16.45 7.12 -3.12
C THR A 168 -15.54 6.27 -4.01
N HIS A 169 -14.39 6.79 -4.40
CA HIS A 169 -13.44 6.15 -5.30
C HIS A 169 -12.02 6.64 -5.01
N ILE A 170 -11.05 5.93 -5.55
CA ILE A 170 -9.65 6.37 -5.59
C ILE A 170 -9.36 6.92 -6.98
N ARG A 171 -8.76 8.11 -7.03
CA ARG A 171 -8.24 8.69 -8.26
C ARG A 171 -6.72 8.55 -8.27
N ILE A 172 -6.18 8.12 -9.40
CA ILE A 172 -4.74 8.14 -9.65
C ILE A 172 -4.42 9.44 -10.40
N ILE A 173 -3.52 10.25 -9.84
CA ILE A 173 -2.89 11.37 -10.54
C ILE A 173 -1.58 10.82 -11.11
N ASP A 174 -1.54 10.67 -12.43
CA ASP A 174 -0.47 10.01 -13.16
C ASP A 174 -0.01 10.89 -14.33
N ASP A 175 0.70 11.97 -14.02
CA ASP A 175 1.20 12.95 -15.00
C ASP A 175 2.67 12.71 -15.37
N ASP A 176 3.12 11.44 -15.36
CA ASP A 176 4.51 11.05 -15.71
C ASP A 176 5.58 11.80 -14.89
N TYR A 177 5.37 11.95 -13.58
CA TYR A 177 6.36 12.55 -12.69
C TYR A 177 7.59 11.64 -12.53
N VAL A 178 8.57 11.80 -13.41
CA VAL A 178 9.85 11.09 -13.34
C VAL A 178 10.65 11.60 -12.15
N ILE A 179 11.01 10.67 -11.25
CA ILE A 179 11.74 10.95 -10.00
C ILE A 179 13.22 10.58 -10.09
N GLY A 180 13.65 9.98 -11.19
CA GLY A 180 15.03 9.63 -11.49
C GLY A 180 15.12 8.42 -12.41
N ASP A 181 16.35 7.99 -12.67
CA ASP A 181 16.64 6.78 -13.43
C ASP A 181 17.88 6.05 -12.87
N THR A 182 18.06 4.79 -13.27
CA THR A 182 19.22 3.97 -12.91
C THR A 182 20.22 3.79 -14.05
N ASN A 183 20.04 4.49 -15.18
CA ASN A 183 20.91 4.37 -16.35
C ASN A 183 21.94 5.50 -16.46
N SER A 184 21.81 6.56 -15.65
CA SER A 184 22.69 7.72 -15.65
C SER A 184 23.10 8.11 -14.23
N MET A 185 24.30 8.68 -14.09
CA MET A 185 24.78 9.19 -12.80
C MET A 185 23.85 10.29 -12.25
N LEU A 186 23.38 11.19 -13.12
CA LEU A 186 22.44 12.24 -12.74
C LEU A 186 21.10 11.65 -12.26
N GLY A 187 20.55 10.69 -13.00
CA GLY A 187 19.33 9.99 -12.65
C GLY A 187 19.41 9.31 -11.29
N ILE A 188 20.54 8.70 -10.96
CA ILE A 188 20.77 8.08 -9.64
C ILE A 188 20.73 9.12 -8.53
N TYR A 189 21.35 10.29 -8.71
CA TYR A 189 21.29 11.38 -7.72
C TYR A 189 19.88 11.98 -7.60
N GLN A 190 19.15 12.11 -8.70
CA GLN A 190 17.75 12.50 -8.68
C GLN A 190 16.91 11.49 -7.90
N LEU A 191 17.09 10.19 -8.16
CA LEU A 191 16.38 9.12 -7.46
C LEU A 191 16.70 9.15 -5.96
N GLN A 192 17.97 9.35 -5.59
CA GLN A 192 18.36 9.51 -4.20
C GLN A 192 17.66 10.71 -3.55
N ALA A 193 17.64 11.87 -4.21
CA ALA A 193 16.97 13.08 -3.71
C ALA A 193 15.46 12.87 -3.53
N SER A 194 14.81 12.25 -4.51
CA SER A 194 13.38 11.92 -4.47
C SER A 194 13.05 10.94 -3.34
N MET A 195 13.86 9.89 -3.17
CA MET A 195 13.69 8.95 -2.04
C MET A 195 13.92 9.63 -0.69
N MET A 196 14.82 10.61 -0.59
CA MET A 196 14.99 11.40 0.64
C MET A 196 13.76 12.26 0.93
N ALA A 197 13.18 12.89 -0.09
CA ALA A 197 11.96 13.69 0.05
C ALA A 197 10.76 12.82 0.48
N LEU A 198 10.59 11.64 -0.14
CA LEU A 198 9.58 10.67 0.28
C LEU A 198 9.81 10.18 1.71
N GLY A 199 11.07 9.94 2.10
CA GLY A 199 11.43 9.62 3.47
C GLY A 199 11.07 10.72 4.47
N ALA A 200 11.31 11.98 4.13
CA ALA A 200 10.91 13.12 4.94
C ALA A 200 9.38 13.19 5.06
N TRP A 201 8.64 13.04 3.97
CA TRP A 201 7.17 12.98 4.00
C TRP A 201 6.65 11.85 4.90
N VAL A 202 7.24 10.66 4.84
CA VAL A 202 6.83 9.56 5.74
C VAL A 202 7.03 9.94 7.21
N LYS A 203 8.16 10.55 7.54
CA LYS A 203 8.50 10.92 8.91
C LYS A 203 7.66 12.09 9.43
N ASP A 204 7.51 13.12 8.62
CA ASP A 204 7.01 14.42 9.06
C ASP A 204 5.48 14.54 8.85
N VAL A 205 4.89 13.71 7.99
CA VAL A 205 3.45 13.73 7.66
C VAL A 205 2.78 12.40 7.98
N PHE A 206 3.30 11.29 7.43
CA PHE A 206 2.62 10.00 7.55
C PHE A 206 2.66 9.43 8.98
N GLU A 207 3.84 9.37 9.61
CA GLU A 207 4.01 8.81 10.96
C GLU A 207 3.16 9.56 12.01
N PRO A 208 3.17 10.90 12.09
CA PRO A 208 2.37 11.63 13.08
C PRO A 208 0.87 11.44 12.86
N TRP A 209 0.42 11.45 11.59
CA TRP A 209 -0.97 11.17 11.24
C TRP A 209 -1.40 9.78 11.69
N PHE A 210 -0.61 8.76 11.34
CA PHE A 210 -0.94 7.37 11.67
C PHE A 210 -0.88 7.10 13.19
N THR A 211 0.08 7.74 13.88
CA THR A 211 0.19 7.67 15.34
C THR A 211 -1.07 8.24 16.00
N ASN A 212 -1.51 9.44 15.59
CA ASN A 212 -2.74 10.04 16.12
C ASN A 212 -3.97 9.17 15.87
N LEU A 213 -4.07 8.61 14.67
CA LEU A 213 -5.16 7.70 14.30
C LEU A 213 -5.20 6.46 15.20
N LEU A 214 -4.06 5.80 15.41
CA LEU A 214 -3.99 4.63 16.28
C LEU A 214 -4.22 4.97 17.76
N THR A 215 -3.73 6.11 18.25
CA THR A 215 -4.00 6.57 19.62
C THR A 215 -5.51 6.63 19.86
N ARG A 216 -6.26 7.32 18.99
CA ARG A 216 -7.72 7.45 19.08
C ARG A 216 -8.42 6.09 19.00
N ALA A 217 -8.01 5.22 18.08
CA ALA A 217 -8.59 3.89 17.90
C ALA A 217 -8.34 2.95 19.10
N VAL A 218 -7.21 3.12 19.80
CA VAL A 218 -6.88 2.36 21.01
C VAL A 218 -7.67 2.90 22.21
N GLU A 219 -7.79 4.22 22.34
CA GLU A 219 -8.56 4.87 23.41
C GLU A 219 -10.05 4.53 23.36
N SER A 220 -10.65 4.51 22.16
CA SER A 220 -12.07 4.17 21.99
C SER A 220 -12.38 2.73 22.43
N ARG A 221 -11.44 1.80 22.25
CA ARG A 221 -11.55 0.42 22.74
C ARG A 221 -11.43 0.32 24.26
N GLY A 222 -10.61 1.17 24.86
CA GLY A 222 -10.45 1.26 26.31
C GLY A 222 -11.63 1.95 27.02
N ASN A 223 -12.43 2.75 26.30
CA ASN A 223 -13.55 3.51 26.85
C ASN A 223 -14.84 3.34 26.01
N PRO A 224 -15.54 2.19 26.14
CA PRO A 224 -16.71 1.84 25.33
C PRO A 224 -17.91 2.80 25.48
N THR A 225 -17.88 3.70 26.45
CA THR A 225 -18.93 4.69 26.72
C THR A 225 -18.87 5.96 25.86
N ALA A 226 -17.75 6.27 25.21
CA ALA A 226 -17.59 7.49 24.41
C ALA A 226 -18.12 7.38 22.97
N ALA A 227 -18.31 6.15 22.46
CA ALA A 227 -18.74 5.90 21.07
C ALA A 227 -20.26 5.98 20.83
N ARG A 228 -21.04 6.49 21.79
CA ARG A 228 -22.52 6.51 21.77
C ARG A 228 -23.16 7.88 22.02
N CYS A 229 -22.40 8.97 21.96
CA CYS A 229 -22.94 10.32 22.09
C CYS A 229 -22.86 11.08 20.77
#